data_AF-A0A534TIC0-F1
#
_entry.id   AF-A0A534TIC0-F1
#
_cell.length_a   1.000
_cell.length_b   1.000
_cell.length_c   1.000
_cell.angle_alpha   90.00
_cell.angle_beta   90.00
_cell.angle_gamma   90.00
#
_symmetry.space_group_name_H-M   'P 1'
#
loop_
_entity.id
_entity.type
_entity.pdbx_description
1 polymer ?
#
loop_
_entity_poly.entity_id
_entity_poly.type
_entity_poly.pdbx_seq_one_letter_code
_entity_poly.pdbx_strand_id
1 'polypeptide(L)'
;MKLLVRQAGGAQALTVGSQKEFLQLWNNGVIAPDDLVQRGEQWVRADQLPWIRGMTAERKRDGRRLFWITLALMLLGLAGVLWIQTHAGFVARKSGAVPPGAVHAVPR
;
A
#
# COMPACT_ATOMS: atom_id res chain seq x y z
N MET A 1 2.70 -26.79 -21.36
CA MET A 1 4.00 -26.13 -21.55
C MET A 1 4.70 -26.14 -20.20
N LYS A 2 5.79 -26.90 -20.05
CA LYS A 2 6.50 -27.01 -18.76
C LYS A 2 7.55 -25.90 -18.66
N LEU A 3 7.56 -25.19 -17.54
CA LEU A 3 8.57 -24.16 -17.24
C LEU A 3 9.50 -24.72 -16.16
N LEU A 4 10.81 -24.69 -16.42
CA LEU A 4 11.82 -25.05 -15.44
C LEU A 4 12.30 -23.77 -14.75
N VAL A 5 12.15 -23.73 -13.44
CA VAL A 5 12.52 -22.58 -12.60
C VAL A 5 13.63 -23.01 -11.66
N ARG A 6 14.73 -22.26 -11.63
CA ARG A 6 15.86 -22.47 -10.74
C ARG A 6 15.92 -21.29 -9.78
N GLN A 7 15.74 -21.56 -8.50
CA GLN A 7 15.74 -20.52 -7.48
C GLN A 7 17.14 -19.95 -7.26
N ALA A 8 17.24 -18.64 -7.10
CA ALA A 8 18.48 -17.93 -6.79
C ALA A 8 18.90 -18.21 -5.32
N GLY A 9 19.46 -19.40 -5.09
CA GLY A 9 19.89 -19.87 -3.76
C GLY A 9 19.42 -21.28 -3.41
N GLY A 10 18.52 -21.86 -4.20
CA GLY A 10 18.05 -23.23 -4.03
C GLY A 10 18.80 -24.21 -4.94
N ALA A 11 19.17 -25.37 -4.41
CA ALA A 11 19.72 -26.48 -5.21
C ALA A 11 18.66 -27.17 -6.09
N GLN A 12 17.37 -26.84 -5.91
CA GLN A 12 16.25 -27.54 -6.53
C GLN A 12 15.69 -26.75 -7.72
N ALA A 13 15.55 -27.44 -8.86
CA ALA A 13 14.81 -26.93 -10.01
C ALA A 13 13.32 -27.25 -9.81
N LEU A 14 12.50 -26.22 -9.66
CA LEU A 14 11.05 -26.33 -9.60
C LEU A 14 10.52 -26.50 -11.03
N THR A 15 9.85 -27.62 -11.29
CA THR A 15 9.16 -27.82 -12.57
C THR A 15 7.72 -27.36 -12.41
N VAL A 16 7.34 -26.31 -13.14
CA VAL A 16 5.99 -25.78 -13.16
C VAL A 16 5.26 -26.33 -14.39
N GLY A 17 4.09 -26.93 -14.19
CA GLY A 17 3.34 -27.59 -15.25
C GLY A 17 2.60 -26.63 -16.19
N SER A 18 2.37 -25.39 -15.74
CA SER A 18 1.65 -24.37 -16.51
C SER A 18 2.06 -22.93 -16.18
N GLN A 19 1.78 -22.00 -17.11
CA GLN A 19 1.96 -20.57 -16.86
C GLN A 19 1.07 -20.04 -15.73
N LYS A 20 -0.13 -20.61 -15.55
CA LYS A 20 -1.04 -20.22 -14.46
C LYS A 20 -0.46 -20.56 -13.09
N GLU A 21 0.09 -21.75 -12.97
CA GLU A 21 0.76 -22.21 -11.76
C GLU A 21 2.01 -21.37 -11.47
N PHE A 22 2.77 -20.99 -12.50
CA PHE A 22 3.90 -20.05 -12.36
C PHE A 22 3.43 -18.72 -11.76
N LEU A 23 2.36 -18.14 -12.31
CA LEU A 23 1.80 -16.88 -11.82
C LEU A 23 1.28 -16.97 -10.38
N GLN A 24 0.70 -18.11 -10.00
CA GLN A 24 0.25 -18.35 -8.64
C GLN A 24 1.43 -18.40 -7.66
N LEU A 25 2.48 -19.13 -8.02
CA LEU A 25 3.71 -19.23 -7.22
C LEU A 25 4.45 -17.87 -7.12
N TRP A 26 4.47 -17.10 -8.20
CA TRP A 26 4.98 -15.73 -8.24
C TRP A 26 4.20 -14.81 -7.30
N ASN A 27 2.86 -14.82 -7.39
CA ASN A 27 2.02 -13.96 -6.55
C ASN A 27 2.09 -14.32 -5.06
N ASN A 28 2.33 -15.60 -4.75
CA ASN A 28 2.52 -16.09 -3.38
C ASN A 28 3.95 -15.82 -2.85
N GLY A 29 4.86 -15.29 -3.68
CA GLY A 29 6.24 -15.00 -3.28
C GLY A 29 7.15 -16.23 -3.21
N VAL A 30 6.74 -17.37 -3.76
CA VAL A 30 7.58 -18.59 -3.83
C VAL A 30 8.65 -18.47 -4.91
N ILE A 31 8.34 -17.78 -6.01
CA ILE A 31 9.29 -17.47 -7.08
C ILE A 31 9.74 -16.03 -6.91
N ALA A 32 11.06 -15.84 -6.76
CA ALA A 32 11.68 -14.54 -6.60
C ALA A 32 11.95 -13.88 -7.97
N PRO A 33 12.05 -12.54 -8.04
CA PRO A 33 12.36 -11.80 -9.28
C PRO A 33 13.68 -12.22 -9.95
N ASP A 34 14.64 -12.62 -9.14
CA ASP A 34 15.99 -13.06 -9.51
C ASP A 34 16.09 -14.54 -9.86
N ASP A 35 15.03 -15.34 -9.63
CA ASP A 35 14.98 -16.73 -10.04
C ASP A 35 15.12 -16.88 -11.56
N LEU A 36 15.80 -17.94 -11.99
CA LEU A 36 16.05 -18.20 -13.40
C LEU A 36 15.00 -19.14 -13.97
N VAL A 37 14.42 -18.78 -15.10
CA VAL A 37 13.43 -19.57 -15.84
C VAL A 37 14.02 -19.99 -17.17
N GLN A 38 13.94 -21.28 -17.48
CA GLN A 38 14.42 -21.82 -18.74
C GLN A 38 13.44 -21.51 -19.87
N ARG A 39 13.95 -20.88 -20.93
CA ARG A 39 13.20 -20.54 -22.13
C ARG A 39 13.98 -21.01 -23.35
N GLY A 40 13.55 -22.12 -23.94
CA GLY A 40 14.35 -22.80 -24.96
C GLY A 40 15.67 -23.25 -24.36
N GLU A 41 16.78 -22.77 -24.91
CA GLU A 41 18.13 -23.10 -24.42
C GLU A 41 18.69 -22.08 -23.40
N GLN A 42 18.00 -20.96 -23.18
CA GLN A 42 18.51 -19.86 -22.35
C GLN A 42 17.83 -19.82 -20.98
N TRP A 43 18.62 -19.49 -19.96
CA TRP A 43 18.12 -19.14 -18.63
C TRP A 43 17.92 -17.62 -18.56
N VAL A 44 16.69 -17.21 -18.25
CA VAL A 44 16.32 -15.80 -18.16
C VAL A 44 15.72 -15.53 -16.79
N ARG A 45 16.00 -14.38 -16.19
CA ARG A 45 15.42 -14.02 -14.90
C ARG A 45 13.89 -13.92 -14.97
N ALA A 46 13.21 -14.32 -13.90
CA ALA A 46 11.75 -14.33 -13.82
C ALA A 46 11.15 -12.93 -14.01
N ASP A 47 11.83 -11.89 -13.51
CA ASP A 47 11.43 -10.49 -13.69
C ASP A 47 11.56 -9.95 -15.13
N GLN A 48 12.41 -10.58 -15.94
CA GLN A 48 12.61 -10.23 -17.35
C GLN A 48 11.57 -10.88 -18.27
N LEU A 49 10.73 -11.77 -17.74
CA LEU A 49 9.65 -12.36 -18.53
C LEU A 49 8.68 -11.27 -19.01
N PRO A 50 8.31 -11.25 -20.30
CA PRO A 50 7.52 -10.16 -20.88
C PRO A 50 6.15 -9.98 -20.19
N TRP A 51 5.50 -11.08 -19.78
CA TRP A 51 4.24 -11.03 -19.05
C TRP A 51 4.41 -10.57 -17.59
N ILE A 52 5.56 -10.83 -16.95
CA ILE A 52 5.85 -10.35 -15.58
C ILE A 52 6.17 -8.86 -15.61
N ARG A 53 6.98 -8.42 -16.58
CA ARG A 53 7.40 -7.02 -16.69
C ARG A 53 6.21 -6.06 -16.83
N GLY A 54 5.22 -6.44 -17.65
CA GLY A 54 3.98 -5.67 -17.79
C GLY A 54 3.22 -5.54 -16.45
N MET A 55 2.93 -6.67 -15.80
CA MET A 55 2.20 -6.67 -14.52
C MET A 55 2.95 -5.93 -13.42
N THR A 56 4.28 -6.04 -13.35
CA THR A 56 5.08 -5.39 -12.30
C THR A 56 5.10 -3.87 -12.49
N ALA A 57 5.18 -3.41 -13.73
CA ALA A 57 5.12 -1.98 -14.06
C ALA A 57 3.73 -1.39 -13.76
N GLU A 58 2.66 -2.09 -14.13
CA GLU A 58 1.28 -1.70 -13.82
C GLU A 58 1.03 -1.65 -12.31
N ARG A 59 1.37 -2.72 -11.58
CA ARG A 59 1.19 -2.80 -10.13
C ARG A 59 1.94 -1.70 -9.38
N LYS A 60 3.13 -1.32 -9.83
CA LYS A 60 3.91 -0.22 -9.25
C LYS A 60 3.25 1.14 -9.49
N ARG A 61 2.67 1.35 -10.68
CA ARG A 61 1.97 2.59 -11.03
C ARG A 61 0.69 2.74 -10.22
N ASP A 62 -0.07 1.66 -10.08
CA ASP A 62 -1.33 1.65 -9.32
C ASP A 62 -1.07 1.82 -7.82
N GLY A 63 -0.07 1.13 -7.27
CA GLY A 63 0.32 1.30 -5.87
C GLY A 63 0.73 2.74 -5.54
N ARG A 64 1.48 3.40 -6.43
CA ARG A 64 1.85 4.82 -6.25
C ARG A 64 0.62 5.73 -6.31
N ARG A 65 -0.31 5.50 -7.25
CA ARG A 65 -1.56 6.27 -7.34
C ARG A 65 -2.42 6.09 -6.09
N LEU A 66 -2.64 4.86 -5.65
CA LEU A 66 -3.41 4.56 -4.43
C LEU A 66 -2.78 5.26 -3.22
N PHE A 67 -1.46 5.17 -3.08
CA PHE A 67 -0.76 5.84 -1.98
C PHE A 67 -1.02 7.35 -1.94
N TRP A 68 -0.93 8.03 -3.10
CA TRP A 68 -1.22 9.47 -3.17
C TRP A 68 -2.68 9.80 -2.88
N ILE A 69 -3.62 8.97 -3.34
CA ILE A 69 -5.05 9.13 -3.02
C ILE A 69 -5.29 8.99 -1.52
N THR A 70 -4.74 7.94 -0.90
CA THR A 70 -4.84 7.71 0.54
C THR A 70 -4.22 8.87 1.33
N LEU A 71 -3.05 9.34 0.93
CA LEU A 71 -2.39 10.49 1.58
C LEU A 71 -3.23 11.76 1.46
N ALA A 72 -3.80 12.05 0.28
CA ALA A 72 -4.67 13.20 0.07
C ALA A 72 -5.93 13.12 0.96
N LEU A 73 -6.55 11.95 1.06
CA LEU A 73 -7.71 11.72 1.93
C LEU A 73 -7.37 11.92 3.41
N MET A 74 -6.21 11.44 3.87
CA MET A 74 -5.75 11.69 5.24
C MET A 74 -5.55 13.19 5.52
N LEU A 75 -4.91 13.91 4.60
CA LEU A 75 -4.70 15.35 4.74
C LEU A 75 -6.02 16.13 4.73
N LEU A 76 -6.97 15.77 3.87
CA LEU A 76 -8.30 16.38 3.84
C LEU A 76 -9.08 16.13 5.14
N GLY A 77 -9.05 14.90 5.66
CA GLY A 77 -9.66 14.57 6.94
C GLY A 77 -9.03 15.37 8.09
N LEU A 78 -7.70 15.46 8.12
CA LEU A 78 -6.99 16.25 9.13
C LEU A 78 -7.32 17.74 9.04
N ALA A 79 -7.34 18.31 7.83
CA ALA A 79 -7.72 19.70 7.60
C ALA A 79 -9.16 19.98 8.06
N GLY A 80 -10.09 19.06 7.79
CA GLY A 80 -11.47 19.16 8.26
C GLY A 80 -11.57 19.18 9.79
N VAL A 81 -10.84 18.30 10.47
CA VAL A 81 -10.80 18.28 11.94
C VAL A 81 -10.21 19.56 12.52
N LEU A 82 -9.11 20.06 11.95
CA LEU A 82 -8.49 21.31 12.38
C LEU A 82 -9.41 22.51 12.15
N TRP A 83 -10.15 22.53 11.04
CA TRP A 83 -11.14 23.55 10.73
C TRP A 83 -12.28 23.58 11.75
N ILE A 84 -12.81 22.41 12.12
CA ILE A 84 -13.86 22.29 13.13
C ILE A 84 -13.34 22.74 14.50
N GLN A 85 -12.13 22.34 14.91
CA GLN A 85 -11.57 22.74 16.21
C GLN A 85 -11.31 24.25 16.29
N THR A 86 -10.76 24.85 15.23
CA THR A 86 -10.54 26.31 15.17
C THR A 86 -11.85 27.09 15.18
N HIS A 87 -12.91 26.59 14.54
CA HIS A 87 -14.25 27.19 14.61
C HIS A 87 -14.94 26.93 15.95
N ALA A 88 -14.80 25.75 16.56
CA ALA A 88 -15.37 25.45 17.88
C ALA A 88 -14.75 26.32 18.99
N GLY A 89 -13.42 26.54 18.94
CA GLY A 89 -12.75 27.49 19.84
C GLY A 89 -13.20 28.94 19.62
N PHE A 90 -13.57 29.31 18.39
CA PHE A 90 -14.12 30.62 18.08
C PHE A 90 -15.58 30.78 18.53
N VAL A 91 -16.41 29.73 18.37
CA VAL A 91 -17.81 29.70 18.85
C VAL A 91 -17.86 29.74 20.38
N ALA A 92 -16.98 28.99 21.08
CA ALA A 92 -16.89 29.03 22.54
C ALA A 92 -16.45 30.41 23.09
N ARG A 93 -15.70 31.19 22.31
CA ARG A 93 -15.33 32.58 22.68
C ARG A 93 -16.42 33.61 22.32
N LYS A 94 -17.23 33.35 21.29
CA LYS A 94 -18.32 34.24 20.88
C LYS A 94 -19.58 34.02 21.74
N SER A 95 -19.80 32.80 22.19
CA SER A 95 -20.72 32.46 23.27
C SER A 95 -20.05 32.81 24.60
N GLY A 96 -20.08 34.07 24.99
CA GLY A 96 -19.83 34.51 26.37
C GLY A 96 -20.88 33.93 27.33
N ALA A 97 -21.05 32.62 27.34
CA ALA A 97 -21.91 31.89 28.25
C ALA A 97 -21.14 31.77 29.57
N VAL A 98 -21.08 32.89 30.29
CA VAL A 98 -21.07 32.86 31.74
C VAL A 98 -22.28 32.01 32.13
N PRO A 99 -22.11 30.82 32.75
CA PRO A 99 -23.25 30.08 33.26
C PRO A 99 -23.98 31.00 34.27
N PRO A 100 -25.31 31.17 34.18
CA PRO A 100 -26.05 31.95 35.17
C PRO A 100 -25.99 31.17 36.48
N GLY A 101 -25.06 31.54 37.35
CA GLY A 101 -24.79 30.79 38.58
C GLY A 101 -23.38 30.90 39.16
N ALA A 102 -22.43 31.57 38.49
CA ALA A 102 -21.15 31.93 39.11
C ALA A 102 -21.34 33.11 40.09
N VAL A 103 -22.15 32.89 41.12
CA VAL A 103 -22.32 33.81 42.24
C VAL A 103 -21.03 33.76 43.04
N HIS A 104 -20.42 34.92 43.25
CA HIS A 104 -19.25 35.12 44.10
C HIS A 104 -19.39 34.37 45.42
N ALA A 105 -18.52 33.37 45.66
CA ALA A 105 -18.24 32.92 47.01
C ALA A 105 -17.45 34.03 47.72
N VAL A 106 -18.17 34.93 48.40
CA VAL A 106 -17.59 35.90 49.34
C VAL A 106 -17.29 35.14 50.64
N PRO A 107 -16.05 35.13 51.15
CA PRO A 107 -15.78 34.64 52.50
C PRO A 107 -16.12 35.75 53.51
N ARG A 108 -16.99 35.43 54.48
CA ARG A 108 -17.00 36.04 55.81
C ARG A 108 -17.04 34.94 56.84
#